data_AF-A0A485PL20-F1
#
_entry.id   AF-A0A485PL20-F1
#
_cell.length_a   1.000
_cell.length_b   1.000
_cell.length_c   1.000
_cell.angle_alpha   90.00
_cell.angle_beta   90.00
_cell.angle_gamma   90.00
#
_symmetry.space_group_name_H-M   'P 1'
#
loop_
_entity.id
_entity.type
_entity.pdbx_description
1 polymer ?
#
loop_
_entity_poly.entity_id
_entity_poly.type
_entity_poly.pdbx_seq_one_letter_code
_entity_poly.pdbx_strand_id
1 'polypeptide(L)'
;MKTEVATFTAAEKEVTLVGICGKITNILHRTHSDKFVVTFKEVGRKLPVIGDASVIALELLNSRYEFGEDYIIFNLFTSVISYKIEEKVILSLDIIASAESTS
;
A
#
# COMPACT_ATOMS: atom_id res chain seq x y z
N MET A 1 -9.08 7.06 -0.70
CA MET A 1 -7.66 7.46 -0.89
C MET A 1 -7.33 8.90 -0.51
N LYS A 2 -7.79 9.96 -1.20
CA LYS A 2 -7.38 11.34 -0.82
C LYS A 2 -7.84 11.74 0.58
N THR A 3 -9.06 11.36 0.93
CA THR A 3 -9.64 11.59 2.27
C THR A 3 -8.94 10.74 3.33
N GLU A 4 -8.67 9.45 3.06
CA GLU A 4 -7.93 8.58 3.97
C GLU A 4 -6.53 9.12 4.29
N VAL A 5 -5.75 9.53 3.26
CA VAL A 5 -4.42 10.13 3.50
C VAL A 5 -4.53 11.40 4.34
N ALA A 6 -5.58 12.21 4.14
CA ALA A 6 -5.83 13.38 4.96
C ALA A 6 -6.21 13.01 6.41
N THR A 7 -7.01 11.96 6.61
CA THR A 7 -7.39 11.44 7.93
C THR A 7 -6.19 10.88 8.70
N PHE A 8 -5.33 10.09 8.06
CA PHE A 8 -4.12 9.56 8.70
C PHE A 8 -3.08 10.66 8.96
N THR A 9 -2.97 11.66 8.07
CA THR A 9 -2.13 12.84 8.32
C THR A 9 -2.68 13.68 9.47
N ALA A 10 -4.00 13.78 9.63
CA ALA A 10 -4.65 14.49 10.73
C ALA A 10 -4.47 13.78 12.09
N ALA A 11 -4.11 12.49 12.09
CA ALA A 11 -3.77 11.73 13.27
C ALA A 11 -2.28 11.85 13.68
N GLU A 12 -1.53 12.81 13.10
CA GLU A 12 -0.10 13.08 13.36
C GLU A 12 0.85 11.88 13.17
N LYS A 13 0.41 10.82 12.48
CA LYS A 13 1.29 9.73 12.05
C LYS A 13 2.01 10.14 10.77
N GLU A 14 3.30 9.84 10.69
CA GLU A 14 4.06 10.00 9.45
C GLU A 14 3.58 8.96 8.42
N VAL A 15 2.84 9.43 7.40
CA VAL A 15 2.24 8.57 6.38
C VAL A 15 3.11 8.56 5.14
N THR A 16 3.62 7.38 4.83
CA THR A 16 4.41 7.12 3.63
C THR A 16 3.59 6.34 2.61
N LEU A 17 3.74 6.69 1.34
CA LEU A 17 2.99 6.12 0.23
C LEU A 17 3.88 5.29 -0.68
N VAL A 18 3.36 4.12 -1.06
CA VAL A 18 3.93 3.25 -2.09
C VAL A 18 3.01 3.24 -3.30
N GLY A 19 3.52 3.66 -4.46
CA GLY A 19 2.75 3.72 -5.69
C GLY A 19 2.89 2.44 -6.52
N ILE A 20 1.86 1.59 -6.60
CA ILE A 20 1.92 0.32 -7.36
C ILE A 20 1.54 0.50 -8.85
N CYS A 21 1.12 1.69 -9.28
CA CYS A 21 0.77 1.95 -10.68
C CYS A 21 0.93 3.42 -11.04
N GLY A 22 1.39 3.69 -12.26
CA GLY A 22 1.61 5.06 -12.75
C GLY A 22 0.37 5.96 -12.73
N LYS A 23 -0.84 5.41 -12.91
CA LYS A 23 -2.08 6.20 -12.87
C LYS A 23 -2.36 6.76 -11.47
N ILE A 24 -2.24 5.92 -10.44
CA ILE A 24 -2.49 6.33 -9.06
C ILE A 24 -1.40 7.29 -8.60
N THR A 25 -0.14 6.96 -8.90
CA THR A 25 0.99 7.83 -8.56
C THR A 25 0.82 9.21 -9.19
N ASN A 26 0.51 9.31 -10.48
CA ASN A 26 0.34 10.61 -11.14
C ASN A 26 -0.81 11.45 -10.55
N ILE A 27 -1.89 10.81 -10.10
CA ILE A 27 -3.02 11.53 -9.47
C ILE A 27 -2.62 12.09 -8.10
N LEU A 28 -1.90 11.30 -7.30
CA LEU A 28 -1.50 11.68 -5.93
C LEU A 28 -0.25 12.56 -5.91
N HIS A 29 0.63 12.47 -6.90
CA HIS A 29 1.86 13.27 -6.99
C HIS A 29 1.58 14.78 -7.03
N ARG A 30 0.40 15.20 -7.50
CA ARG A 30 0.03 16.63 -7.49
C ARG A 30 -0.26 17.18 -6.09
N THR A 31 -0.64 16.32 -5.15
CA THR A 31 -1.09 16.72 -3.81
C THR A 31 -0.17 16.25 -2.69
N HIS A 32 0.52 15.11 -2.87
CA HIS A 32 1.31 14.43 -1.85
C HIS A 32 2.60 13.84 -2.44
N SER A 33 3.31 14.60 -3.30
CA SER A 33 4.55 14.15 -3.94
C SER A 33 5.66 13.83 -2.94
N ASP A 34 5.68 14.58 -1.84
CA ASP A 34 6.63 14.50 -0.72
C ASP A 34 6.56 13.18 0.04
N LYS A 35 5.41 12.50 -0.01
CA LYS A 35 5.14 11.29 0.79
C LYS A 35 5.47 9.97 0.07
N PHE A 36 5.94 10.00 -1.18
CA PHE A 36 6.24 8.78 -1.94
C PHE A 36 7.65 8.26 -1.65
N VAL A 37 7.75 7.01 -1.21
CA VAL A 37 9.06 6.34 -1.03
C VAL A 37 9.48 5.57 -2.27
N VAL A 38 8.61 4.72 -2.81
CA VAL A 38 8.88 3.95 -4.03
C VAL A 38 7.67 3.97 -4.95
N THR A 39 7.91 4.00 -6.26
CA THR A 39 6.88 3.86 -7.29
C THR A 39 7.25 2.74 -8.25
N PHE A 40 6.35 1.77 -8.38
CA PHE A 40 6.41 0.69 -9.36
C PHE A 40 5.64 1.11 -10.61
N LYS A 41 6.27 0.89 -11.77
CA LYS A 41 5.70 1.18 -13.10
C LYS A 41 5.40 -0.13 -13.82
N GLU A 42 4.57 -0.05 -14.86
CA GLU A 42 4.21 -1.15 -15.76
C GLU A 42 3.36 -2.29 -15.18
N VAL A 43 2.93 -2.18 -13.92
CA VAL A 43 1.96 -3.09 -13.32
C VAL A 43 0.61 -2.98 -14.06
N GLY A 44 0.13 -4.12 -14.59
CA GLY A 44 -1.13 -4.22 -15.33
C GLY A 44 -1.04 -4.08 -16.86
N ARG A 45 0.16 -3.91 -17.45
CA ARG A 45 0.34 -4.04 -18.91
C ARG A 45 0.17 -5.48 -19.39
N LYS A 46 0.74 -6.41 -18.62
CA LYS A 46 0.51 -7.86 -18.74
C LYS A 46 -0.37 -8.31 -17.58
N LEU A 47 -0.93 -9.50 -17.68
CA LEU A 47 -1.65 -10.10 -16.56
C LEU A 47 -0.72 -10.14 -15.34
N PRO A 48 -1.13 -9.57 -14.20
CA PRO A 48 -0.29 -9.55 -13.01
C PRO A 48 -0.08 -10.98 -12.52
N VAL A 49 1.18 -11.36 -12.35
CA VAL A 49 1.57 -12.67 -11.81
C VAL A 49 2.08 -12.53 -10.39
N ILE A 50 2.09 -13.65 -9.65
CA ILE A 50 2.63 -13.66 -8.27
C ILE A 50 4.10 -13.22 -8.24
N GLY A 51 4.87 -13.48 -9.30
CA GLY A 51 6.25 -13.02 -9.42
C GLY A 51 6.39 -11.49 -9.38
N ASP A 52 5.44 -10.76 -9.96
CA ASP A 52 5.45 -9.28 -9.91
C ASP A 52 5.23 -8.81 -8.47
N ALA A 53 4.30 -9.46 -7.75
CA ALA A 53 4.04 -9.17 -6.34
C ALA A 53 5.25 -9.50 -5.46
N SER A 54 5.98 -10.60 -5.74
CA SER A 54 7.21 -10.97 -5.02
C SER A 54 8.32 -9.95 -5.22
N VAL A 55 8.48 -9.42 -6.43
CA VAL A 55 9.47 -8.36 -6.70
C VAL A 55 9.12 -7.08 -5.93
N ILE A 56 7.83 -6.70 -5.92
CA ILE A 56 7.36 -5.54 -5.15
C ILE A 56 7.63 -5.74 -3.65
N ALA A 57 7.27 -6.90 -3.11
CA ALA A 57 7.47 -7.20 -1.69
C ALA A 57 8.96 -7.21 -1.31
N LEU A 58 9.82 -7.77 -2.17
CA LEU A 58 11.26 -7.79 -1.94
C LEU A 58 11.86 -6.38 -1.94
N GLU A 59 11.46 -5.53 -2.88
CA GLU A 59 11.92 -4.14 -2.92
C GLU A 59 11.47 -3.35 -1.70
N LEU A 60 10.25 -3.60 -1.21
CA LEU A 60 9.76 -2.98 0.02
C LEU A 60 10.56 -3.43 1.24
N LEU A 61 10.87 -4.72 1.37
CA LEU A 61 11.74 -5.23 2.44
C LEU A 61 13.16 -4.62 2.36
N ASN A 62 13.65 -4.35 1.15
CA ASN A 62 14.96 -3.73 0.93
C ASN A 62 14.96 -2.20 1.12
N SER A 63 13.81 -1.54 1.16
CA SER A 63 13.68 -0.08 1.16
C SER A 63 14.18 0.60 2.45
N ARG A 64 14.66 -0.17 3.43
CA ARG A 64 15.15 0.27 4.76
C ARG A 64 14.15 1.11 5.55
N TYR A 65 12.90 1.15 5.11
CA TYR A 65 11.85 1.85 5.80
C TYR A 65 11.21 0.89 6.81
N GLU A 66 11.12 1.31 8.06
CA GLU A 66 10.43 0.55 9.10
C GLU A 66 8.96 0.92 9.08
N PHE A 67 8.14 -0.04 8.67
CA PHE A 67 6.69 0.12 8.62
C PHE A 67 6.06 -0.41 9.91
N GLY A 68 5.27 0.45 10.58
CA GLY A 68 4.56 0.09 11.81
C GLY A 68 3.19 -0.55 11.54
N GLU A 69 2.26 0.26 11.01
CA GLU A 69 0.92 -0.18 10.60
C GLU A 69 0.75 0.05 9.10
N ASP A 70 0.60 -1.04 8.36
CA ASP A 70 0.51 -1.01 6.91
C ASP A 70 -0.89 -1.35 6.40
N TYR A 71 -1.32 -0.64 5.38
CA TYR A 71 -2.62 -0.83 4.74
C TYR A 71 -2.46 -0.95 3.22
N ILE A 72 -3.00 -2.02 2.65
CA ILE A 72 -3.20 -2.14 1.21
C ILE A 72 -4.60 -1.66 0.88
N ILE A 73 -4.69 -0.61 0.07
CA ILE A 73 -5.95 -0.11 -0.47
C ILE A 73 -6.09 -0.62 -1.91
N PHE A 74 -7.17 -1.32 -2.20
CA PHE A 74 -7.41 -1.89 -3.53
C PHE A 74 -8.88 -1.86 -3.91
N ASN A 75 -9.15 -2.02 -5.20
CA ASN A 75 -10.49 -2.15 -5.72
C ASN A 75 -10.88 -3.63 -5.68
N LEU A 76 -11.76 -4.00 -4.75
CA LEU A 76 -12.37 -5.31 -4.70
C LEU A 76 -13.46 -5.40 -5.77
N PHE A 77 -13.32 -6.38 -6.66
CA PHE A 77 -14.35 -6.69 -7.65
C PHE A 77 -15.62 -7.17 -6.95
N THR A 78 -16.76 -6.53 -7.24
CA THR A 78 -18.07 -6.94 -6.70
C THR A 78 -18.94 -7.51 -7.82
N SER A 79 -19.02 -6.82 -8.96
CA SER A 79 -19.76 -7.27 -10.13
C SER A 79 -19.17 -6.68 -11.41
N VAL A 80 -19.68 -7.10 -12.58
CA VAL A 80 -19.25 -6.57 -13.89
C VAL A 80 -19.42 -5.05 -13.99
N ILE A 81 -20.38 -4.47 -13.25
CA ILE A 81 -20.69 -3.04 -13.26
C ILE A 81 -20.20 -2.29 -12.02
N SER A 82 -19.61 -2.99 -11.04
CA SER A 82 -19.25 -2.38 -9.76
C SER A 82 -18.02 -2.97 -9.09
N TYR A 83 -17.28 -2.08 -8.42
CA TYR A 83 -16.20 -2.42 -7.51
C TYR A 83 -16.36 -1.61 -6.23
N LYS A 84 -15.79 -2.11 -5.16
CA LYS A 84 -15.73 -1.44 -3.86
C LYS A 84 -14.27 -1.18 -3.51
N ILE A 85 -13.97 0.00 -2.98
CA ILE A 85 -12.65 0.28 -2.42
C ILE A 85 -12.62 -0.35 -1.04
N GLU A 86 -11.66 -1.22 -0.80
CA GLU A 86 -11.42 -1.84 0.50
C GLU A 86 -9.96 -1.64 0.94
N GLU A 87 -9.79 -1.60 2.25
CA GLU A 87 -8.48 -1.56 2.91
C GLU A 87 -8.23 -2.90 3.60
N LYS A 88 -7.01 -3.39 3.50
CA LYS A 88 -6.56 -4.60 4.18
C LYS A 88 -5.28 -4.30 4.94
N VAL A 89 -5.30 -4.61 6.24
CA VAL A 89 -4.14 -4.46 7.13
C VAL A 89 -3.09 -5.52 6.77
N ILE A 90 -1.83 -5.11 6.64
CA ILE A 90 -0.68 -6.00 6.63
C ILE A 90 -0.12 -6.02 8.05
N LEU A 91 0.05 -7.22 8.61
CA LEU A 91 0.65 -7.41 9.93
C LEU A 91 2.10 -7.85 9.75
N SER A 92 3.01 -7.13 10.40
CA SER A 92 4.43 -7.49 10.49
C SER A 92 4.63 -8.71 11.38
N LEU A 93 5.70 -9.46 11.12
CA LEU A 93 6.02 -10.69 11.85
C LEU A 93 6.16 -10.44 13.36
N ASP A 94 6.72 -9.29 13.74
CA ASP A 94 6.94 -8.91 15.14
C ASP A 94 5.62 -8.75 15.92
N ILE A 95 4.59 -8.19 15.27
CA ILE A 95 3.25 -8.03 15.85
C ILE A 95 2.61 -9.41 16.08
N ILE A 96 2.78 -10.32 15.13
CA ILE A 96 2.26 -11.69 15.20
C ILE A 96 2.95 -12.47 16.33
N ALA A 97 4.29 -12.40 16.39
CA ALA A 97 5.08 -13.06 17.42
C ALA A 97 4.76 -12.55 18.83
N SER A 98 4.52 -11.24 18.98
CA SER A 98 4.09 -10.67 20.26
C SER A 98 2.70 -11.17 20.68
N ALA A 99 1.77 -11.36 19.74
CA ALA A 99 0.42 -11.81 20.03
C ALA A 99 0.35 -13.29 20.48
N GLU A 100 1.17 -14.17 19.89
CA GLU A 100 1.24 -15.59 20.27
C GLU A 100 1.75 -15.79 21.71
N SER A 101 2.62 -14.91 22.21
CA SER A 101 3.20 -15.03 23.57
C SER A 101 2.20 -14.85 24.73
N THR A 102 1.01 -14.35 24.43
CA THR A 102 -0.08 -14.07 25.40
C THR A 102 -1.16 -15.16 25.47
N SER A 103 -0.93 -16.34 24.88
CA SER A 103 -1.88 -17.47 24.86
C SER A 103 -1.49 -18.61 25.81
#